data_AF-A0A821R003-F1
#
_entry.id   AF-A0A821R003-F1
#
_cell.length_a   1.000
_cell.length_b   1.000
_cell.length_c   1.000
_cell.angle_alpha   90.00
_cell.angle_beta   90.00
_cell.angle_gamma   90.00
#
_symmetry.space_group_name_H-M   'P 1'
#
loop_
_entity.id
_entity.type
_entity.pdbx_description
1 polymer ?
#
loop_
_entity_poly.entity_id
_entity_poly.type
_entity_poly.pdbx_seq_one_letter_code
_entity_poly.pdbx_strand_id
1 'polypeptide(L)'
;MSFQPAIRARIPFNLSSSNTVDKQTHAYTLWLNTLFTPVEFISNITLNQSVSNEETTTTKTSFKSLAKLNRWYTLRDHAREIFARDIQNIATKISADIDINYCRINPNSDLNFSARNVNRQALLNFISSYNRIWFRLAMEVLFSINIENYQQMKSSIDQYLIQSNNNTSSLTLNDINLKKTIFLNNKIASVQIRSTIKNLIIIIIFLEHAKLLRLIDNDPCLYNYDSKFKSTKESIDILSRDFISSDTNLLRRLKLAGYEPIYRQTSLDEFNYLLTNNENKLFEDLKDGIRLTRCAQILLSSTNEYVARYDLSTKLKCPVVNLVHKLLNIDQAFELLQTYGHVNLTGMYVQRK
;
A
#
# COMPACT_ATOMS: atom_id res chain seq x y z
N MET A 1 -6.13 21.74 -23.04
CA MET A 1 -4.85 21.94 -22.31
C MET A 1 -3.82 20.99 -22.90
N SER A 2 -2.84 21.52 -23.61
CA SER A 2 -1.81 20.76 -24.32
C SER A 2 -0.85 20.11 -23.32
N PHE A 3 -0.84 18.78 -23.25
CA PHE A 3 0.17 18.02 -22.52
C PHE A 3 1.56 18.34 -23.09
N GLN A 4 2.43 18.94 -22.27
CA GLN A 4 3.84 19.07 -22.62
C GLN A 4 4.47 17.67 -22.70
N PRO A 5 5.22 17.34 -23.77
CA PRO A 5 5.92 16.07 -23.86
C PRO A 5 6.96 16.01 -22.74
N ALA A 6 7.01 14.86 -22.06
CA ALA A 6 7.96 14.60 -20.98
C ALA A 6 9.38 15.03 -21.36
N ILE A 7 10.00 15.80 -20.47
CA ILE A 7 11.38 16.25 -20.55
C ILE A 7 12.26 15.03 -20.87
N ARG A 8 12.84 14.99 -22.08
CA ARG A 8 13.77 13.93 -22.48
C ARG A 8 14.92 13.90 -21.48
N ALA A 9 15.04 12.81 -20.73
CA ALA A 9 16.20 12.59 -19.88
C ALA A 9 17.45 12.60 -20.76
N ARG A 10 18.35 13.57 -20.56
CA ARG A 10 19.69 13.53 -21.14
C ARG A 10 20.43 12.40 -20.44
N ILE A 11 20.63 11.28 -21.14
CA ILE A 11 21.47 10.18 -20.68
C ILE A 11 22.92 10.69 -20.62
N PRO A 12 23.58 10.72 -19.45
CA PRO A 12 24.98 11.09 -19.38
C PRO A 12 25.83 9.95 -19.97
N PHE A 13 26.33 10.15 -21.18
CA PHE A 13 27.30 9.26 -21.80
C PHE A 13 28.68 9.50 -21.18
N ASN A 14 28.97 8.86 -20.04
CA ASN A 14 30.35 8.79 -19.56
C ASN A 14 30.64 7.40 -19.00
N LEU A 15 31.12 6.48 -19.85
CA LEU A 15 31.52 5.12 -19.48
C LEU A 15 32.76 4.69 -20.27
N SER A 16 33.75 4.21 -19.53
CA SER A 16 35.12 3.84 -19.92
C SER A 16 35.27 2.43 -20.53
N SER A 17 34.19 1.81 -21.04
CA SER A 17 34.26 0.48 -21.68
C SER A 17 34.59 0.58 -23.17
N SER A 18 35.28 -0.40 -23.74
CA SER A 18 35.65 -0.45 -25.17
C SER A 18 34.58 -1.11 -26.06
N ASN A 19 33.57 -1.75 -25.47
CA ASN A 19 32.61 -2.58 -26.18
C ASN A 19 31.27 -1.85 -26.41
N THR A 20 30.84 -1.73 -27.66
CA THR A 20 29.68 -0.89 -28.05
C THR A 20 28.34 -1.48 -27.62
N VAL A 21 28.22 -2.81 -27.59
CA VAL A 21 27.01 -3.53 -27.17
C VAL A 21 26.73 -3.33 -25.67
N ASP A 22 27.77 -3.37 -24.85
CA ASP A 22 27.66 -3.18 -23.40
C ASP A 22 27.24 -1.74 -23.06
N LYS A 23 27.71 -0.76 -23.84
CA LYS A 23 27.25 0.64 -23.73
C LYS A 23 25.78 0.81 -24.06
N GLN A 24 25.30 0.15 -25.12
CA GLN A 24 23.90 0.21 -25.51
C GLN A 24 22.99 -0.46 -24.49
N THR A 25 23.36 -1.66 -24.01
CA THR A 25 22.57 -2.35 -22.98
C THR A 25 22.47 -1.52 -21.71
N HIS A 26 23.57 -0.92 -21.25
CA HIS A 26 23.55 -0.02 -20.09
C HIS A 26 22.64 1.20 -20.30
N ALA A 27 22.74 1.85 -21.46
CA ALA A 27 21.91 3.02 -21.78
C ALA A 27 20.41 2.66 -21.83
N TYR A 28 20.05 1.51 -22.42
CA TYR A 28 18.66 1.05 -22.45
C TYR A 28 18.14 0.66 -21.06
N THR A 29 18.96 0.02 -20.22
CA THR A 29 18.60 -0.28 -18.83
C THR A 29 18.28 0.99 -18.06
N LEU A 30 19.13 2.02 -18.18
CA LEU A 30 18.89 3.30 -17.53
C LEU A 30 17.60 3.96 -18.05
N TRP A 31 17.41 3.99 -19.37
CA TRP A 31 16.22 4.57 -19.98
C TRP A 31 14.93 3.84 -19.57
N LEU A 32 14.92 2.51 -19.58
CA LEU A 32 13.76 1.71 -19.14
C LEU A 32 13.49 1.89 -17.64
N ASN A 33 14.53 1.97 -16.81
CA ASN A 33 14.35 2.30 -15.40
C ASN A 33 13.76 3.70 -15.20
N THR A 34 14.15 4.70 -16.00
CA THR A 34 13.50 6.02 -15.97
C THR A 34 12.06 6.01 -16.50
N LEU A 35 11.71 5.06 -17.36
CA LEU A 35 10.35 4.88 -17.87
C LEU A 35 9.46 4.20 -16.83
N PHE A 36 9.98 3.18 -16.13
CA PHE A 36 9.27 2.44 -15.09
C PHE A 36 9.21 3.18 -13.76
N THR A 37 10.15 4.09 -13.50
CA THR A 37 10.09 4.96 -12.32
C THR A 37 9.34 6.26 -12.67
N PRO A 38 8.19 6.53 -12.04
CA PRO A 38 7.66 7.89 -12.06
C PRO A 38 8.72 8.84 -11.47
N VAL A 39 8.84 10.05 -12.02
CA VAL A 39 9.86 11.07 -11.72
C VAL A 39 10.05 11.35 -10.21
N GLU A 40 9.06 11.00 -9.39
CA GLU A 40 9.05 11.20 -7.95
C GLU A 40 9.86 10.15 -7.15
N PHE A 41 10.09 8.94 -7.69
CA PHE A 41 10.85 7.86 -7.04
C PHE A 41 12.36 8.11 -6.96
N ILE A 42 12.89 8.97 -7.84
CA ILE A 42 14.29 9.41 -7.77
C ILE A 42 14.60 10.02 -6.40
N SER A 43 13.59 10.59 -5.73
CA SER A 43 13.78 11.26 -4.45
C SER A 43 13.69 10.36 -3.21
N ASN A 44 13.25 9.12 -3.35
CA ASN A 44 13.17 8.15 -2.24
C ASN A 44 14.34 7.16 -2.27
N ILE A 45 14.89 6.84 -3.45
CA ILE A 45 16.10 6.01 -3.58
C ILE A 45 17.31 6.73 -2.97
N THR A 46 17.40 8.05 -3.14
CA THR A 46 18.47 8.86 -2.52
C THR A 46 18.39 8.94 -0.99
N LEU A 47 17.20 8.73 -0.39
CA LEU A 47 17.06 8.72 1.08
C LEU A 47 17.49 7.40 1.71
N ASN A 48 17.57 6.32 0.93
CA ASN A 48 17.96 5.00 1.42
C ASN A 48 19.44 4.66 1.16
N GLN A 49 20.19 5.54 0.49
CA GLN A 49 21.61 5.31 0.13
C GLN A 49 22.60 6.39 0.61
N SER A 50 22.16 7.41 1.34
CA SER A 50 23.08 8.33 2.02
C SER A 50 23.04 8.15 3.54
N VAL A 51 23.47 6.98 4.00
CA VAL A 51 24.06 6.83 5.35
C VAL A 51 25.57 6.90 5.16
N SER A 52 26.07 8.10 4.96
CA SER A 52 27.48 8.41 5.13
C SER A 52 27.61 9.92 5.31
N ASN A 53 27.74 10.31 6.58
CA ASN A 53 28.40 11.49 7.12
C ASN A 53 28.35 12.78 6.29
N GLU A 54 27.53 13.74 6.72
CA GLU A 54 27.95 15.15 6.77
C GLU A 54 27.05 15.87 7.79
N GLU A 55 27.62 16.13 8.97
CA GLU A 55 27.08 17.08 9.93
C GLU A 55 27.37 18.52 9.47
N THR A 56 26.51 19.43 9.92
CA THR A 56 26.64 20.90 9.93
C THR A 56 26.24 21.66 8.64
N THR A 57 25.03 22.22 8.63
CA THR A 57 24.79 23.67 8.77
C THR A 57 23.33 24.06 8.45
N THR A 58 22.83 24.91 9.34
CA THR A 58 21.65 25.78 9.34
C THR A 58 21.04 26.23 8.00
N THR A 59 19.69 26.21 7.97
CA THR A 59 18.80 27.19 7.29
C THR A 59 18.59 27.19 5.78
N LYS A 60 18.42 26.03 5.12
CA LYS A 60 17.62 25.96 3.87
C LYS A 60 16.82 24.66 3.81
N THR A 61 15.58 24.67 4.29
CA THR A 61 14.59 23.69 3.85
C THR A 61 14.45 23.86 2.34
N SER A 62 15.10 22.99 1.56
CA SER A 62 15.09 23.06 0.10
C SER A 62 13.65 23.21 -0.40
N PHE A 63 13.40 24.04 -1.43
CA PHE A 63 12.05 24.19 -2.01
C PHE A 63 11.40 22.82 -2.33
N LYS A 64 12.22 21.82 -2.66
CA LYS A 64 11.79 20.43 -2.86
C LYS A 64 11.23 19.77 -1.60
N SER A 65 11.83 19.97 -0.43
CA SER A 65 11.30 19.42 0.83
C SER A 65 9.99 20.09 1.23
N LEU A 66 9.88 21.42 1.02
CA LEU A 66 8.64 22.16 1.26
C LEU A 66 7.52 21.69 0.32
N ALA A 67 7.81 21.52 -0.97
CA ALA A 67 6.83 21.04 -1.95
C ALA A 67 6.33 19.62 -1.61
N LYS A 68 7.22 18.73 -1.17
CA LYS A 68 6.84 17.39 -0.68
C LYS A 68 5.90 17.47 0.52
N LEU A 69 6.20 18.34 1.48
CA LEU A 69 5.39 18.52 2.69
C LEU A 69 4.00 19.07 2.35
N ASN A 70 3.94 20.10 1.50
CA ASN A 70 2.67 20.66 1.04
C ASN A 70 1.80 19.61 0.34
N ARG A 71 2.39 18.79 -0.54
CA ARG A 71 1.67 17.70 -1.21
C ARG A 71 1.11 16.69 -0.22
N TRP A 72 1.88 16.34 0.82
CA TRP A 72 1.40 15.45 1.88
C TRP A 72 0.21 16.06 2.66
N TYR A 73 0.25 17.36 2.95
CA TYR A 73 -0.88 18.02 3.62
C TYR A 73 -2.11 18.08 2.74
N THR A 74 -1.98 18.42 1.47
CA THR A 74 -3.10 18.39 0.50
C THR A 74 -3.70 16.98 0.43
N LEU A 75 -2.86 15.95 0.34
CA LEU A 75 -3.30 14.55 0.36
C LEU A 75 -4.06 14.22 1.64
N ARG A 76 -3.54 14.61 2.81
CA ARG A 76 -4.19 14.35 4.10
C ARG A 76 -5.54 15.03 4.20
N ASP A 77 -5.65 16.28 3.77
CA ASP A 77 -6.91 17.02 3.83
C ASP A 77 -7.96 16.42 2.90
N HIS A 78 -7.56 16.01 1.69
CA HIS A 78 -8.44 15.26 0.80
C HIS A 78 -8.86 13.91 1.39
N ALA A 79 -7.95 13.20 2.04
CA ALA A 79 -8.25 11.94 2.71
C ALA A 79 -9.21 12.11 3.90
N ARG A 80 -9.13 13.22 4.63
CA ARG A 80 -10.09 13.57 5.70
C ARG A 80 -11.48 13.86 5.15
N GLU A 81 -11.57 14.56 4.04
CA GLU A 81 -12.84 14.83 3.35
C GLU A 81 -13.52 13.52 2.95
N ILE A 82 -12.77 12.59 2.36
CA ILE A 82 -13.28 11.27 1.98
C ILE A 82 -13.73 10.47 3.20
N PHE A 83 -12.94 10.50 4.29
CA PHE A 83 -13.32 9.84 5.52
C PHE A 83 -14.65 10.38 6.07
N ALA A 84 -14.80 11.70 6.11
CA ALA A 84 -16.02 12.36 6.57
C ALA A 84 -17.24 12.04 5.69
N ARG A 85 -17.05 11.98 4.36
CA ARG A 85 -18.13 11.77 3.39
C ARG A 85 -18.59 10.32 3.33
N ASP A 86 -17.65 9.38 3.18
CA ASP A 86 -17.95 8.01 2.77
C ASP A 86 -17.88 7.02 3.95
N ILE A 87 -16.96 7.23 4.90
CA ILE A 87 -16.62 6.23 5.93
C ILE A 87 -17.24 6.56 7.29
N GLN A 88 -17.47 7.84 7.62
CA GLN A 88 -17.97 8.28 8.92
C GLN A 88 -19.27 7.57 9.36
N ASN A 89 -20.20 7.38 8.44
CA ASN A 89 -21.47 6.68 8.71
C ASN A 89 -21.27 5.18 9.00
N ILE A 90 -20.29 4.55 8.36
CA ILE A 90 -19.93 3.15 8.60
C ILE A 90 -19.20 3.04 9.95
N ALA A 91 -18.25 3.95 10.21
CA ALA A 91 -17.48 4.01 11.44
C ALA A 91 -18.37 4.22 12.67
N THR A 92 -19.39 5.08 12.60
CA THR A 92 -20.35 5.30 13.70
C THR A 92 -21.21 4.07 13.96
N LYS A 93 -21.69 3.37 12.93
CA LYS A 93 -22.42 2.10 13.08
C LYS A 93 -21.56 1.01 13.72
N ILE A 94 -20.31 0.88 13.28
CA ILE A 94 -19.35 -0.09 13.85
C ILE A 94 -19.03 0.26 15.30
N SER A 95 -18.87 1.55 15.60
CA SER A 95 -18.65 2.03 16.97
C SER A 95 -19.83 1.65 17.85
N ALA A 96 -21.06 1.85 17.39
CA ALA A 96 -22.26 1.43 18.12
C ALA A 96 -22.29 -0.09 18.32
N ASP A 97 -22.01 -0.89 17.29
CA ASP A 97 -22.03 -2.36 17.40
C ASP A 97 -20.96 -2.92 18.38
N ILE A 98 -19.86 -2.19 18.61
CA ILE A 98 -18.79 -2.56 19.57
C ILE A 98 -19.05 -1.97 20.97
N ASP A 99 -19.58 -0.76 21.07
CA ASP A 99 -19.69 -0.05 22.36
C ASP A 99 -20.99 -0.39 23.14
N ILE A 100 -22.01 -0.97 22.49
CA ILE A 100 -23.25 -1.44 23.13
C ILE A 100 -22.99 -2.55 24.16
N ASN A 101 -23.74 -2.54 25.28
CA ASN A 101 -23.77 -3.65 26.24
C ASN A 101 -24.19 -4.96 25.54
N TYR A 102 -23.39 -6.02 25.65
CA TYR A 102 -23.48 -7.28 24.87
C TYR A 102 -23.00 -7.19 23.41
N CYS A 103 -22.03 -6.31 23.13
CA CYS A 103 -21.41 -5.99 21.84
C CYS A 103 -21.74 -6.98 20.70
N ARG A 104 -22.34 -6.49 19.62
CA ARG A 104 -22.63 -7.32 18.43
C ARG A 104 -21.36 -7.75 17.71
N ILE A 105 -20.29 -6.99 17.92
CA ILE A 105 -18.92 -7.36 17.62
C ILE A 105 -18.19 -7.51 18.96
N ASN A 106 -18.00 -8.75 19.43
CA ASN A 106 -17.33 -9.04 20.70
C ASN A 106 -15.84 -9.30 20.46
N PRO A 107 -14.93 -8.43 20.93
CA PRO A 107 -13.52 -8.79 21.01
C PRO A 107 -13.32 -9.93 21.99
N ASN A 108 -12.30 -10.74 21.75
CA ASN A 108 -12.01 -11.87 22.62
C ASN A 108 -11.59 -11.37 24.02
N SER A 109 -12.24 -11.88 25.08
CA SER A 109 -12.05 -11.38 26.45
C SER A 109 -10.64 -11.62 26.99
N ASP A 110 -9.97 -12.65 26.47
CA ASP A 110 -8.67 -13.12 26.92
C ASP A 110 -7.51 -12.33 26.27
N LEU A 111 -7.83 -11.35 25.42
CA LEU A 111 -6.81 -10.49 24.81
C LEU A 111 -6.08 -9.69 25.87
N ASN A 112 -4.77 -9.58 25.69
CA ASN A 112 -3.91 -8.80 26.56
C ASN A 112 -2.78 -8.16 25.74
N PHE A 113 -2.77 -6.83 25.71
CA PHE A 113 -1.79 -6.05 24.94
C PHE A 113 -0.64 -5.50 25.78
N SER A 114 -0.40 -6.10 26.95
CA SER A 114 0.75 -5.79 27.80
C SER A 114 2.08 -6.08 27.09
N ALA A 115 3.15 -5.46 27.58
CA ALA A 115 4.49 -5.66 27.05
C ALA A 115 4.86 -7.15 27.08
N ARG A 116 5.47 -7.64 25.99
CA ARG A 116 5.90 -9.04 25.80
C ARG A 116 4.78 -10.09 25.67
N ASN A 117 3.53 -9.69 25.46
CA ASN A 117 2.44 -10.63 25.19
C ASN A 117 2.39 -11.03 23.69
N VAL A 118 2.04 -12.29 23.42
CA VAL A 118 1.85 -12.84 22.06
C VAL A 118 0.77 -12.08 21.30
N ASN A 119 -0.32 -11.69 21.96
CA ASN A 119 -1.42 -10.94 21.34
C ASN A 119 -0.97 -9.55 20.87
N ARG A 120 -0.09 -8.90 21.64
CA ARG A 120 0.54 -7.63 21.24
C ARG A 120 1.44 -7.83 20.02
N GLN A 121 2.25 -8.90 20.00
CA GLN A 121 3.11 -9.19 18.85
C GLN A 121 2.30 -9.52 17.59
N ALA A 122 1.21 -10.28 17.73
CA ALA A 122 0.28 -10.58 16.64
C ALA A 122 -0.32 -9.29 16.06
N LEU A 123 -0.74 -8.36 16.93
CA LEU A 123 -1.26 -7.05 16.53
C LEU A 123 -0.22 -6.22 15.77
N LEU A 124 1.01 -6.14 16.28
CA LEU A 124 2.09 -5.42 15.62
C LEU A 124 2.46 -6.04 14.28
N ASN A 125 2.47 -7.37 14.19
CA ASN A 125 2.71 -8.10 12.94
C ASN A 125 1.58 -7.89 11.92
N PHE A 126 0.33 -7.78 12.40
CA PHE A 126 -0.81 -7.44 11.57
C PHE A 126 -0.66 -6.02 10.99
N ILE A 127 -0.33 -5.04 11.83
CA ILE A 127 -0.08 -3.66 11.40
C ILE A 127 1.11 -3.60 10.43
N SER A 128 2.20 -4.32 10.70
CA SER A 128 3.39 -4.33 9.84
C SER A 128 3.17 -5.01 8.49
N SER A 129 2.03 -5.69 8.29
CA SER A 129 1.64 -6.25 6.99
C SER A 129 1.18 -5.18 6.01
N TYR A 130 0.77 -3.99 6.49
CA TYR A 130 0.40 -2.84 5.67
C TYR A 130 1.64 -2.02 5.27
N ASN A 131 1.55 -1.38 4.10
CA ASN A 131 2.51 -0.39 3.68
C ASN A 131 2.50 0.81 4.63
N ARG A 132 3.69 1.26 5.01
CA ARG A 132 3.87 2.31 6.03
C ARG A 132 3.27 3.65 5.63
N ILE A 133 3.28 4.01 4.35
CA ILE A 133 2.76 5.31 3.87
C ILE A 133 1.23 5.32 3.98
N TRP A 134 0.60 4.23 3.52
CA TRP A 134 -0.85 4.04 3.67
C TRP A 134 -1.26 4.04 5.15
N PHE A 135 -0.57 3.26 5.98
CA PHE A 135 -0.87 3.21 7.41
C PHE A 135 -0.66 4.55 8.12
N ARG A 136 0.38 5.31 7.73
CA ARG A 136 0.60 6.68 8.21
C ARG A 136 -0.58 7.57 7.88
N LEU A 137 -1.03 7.56 6.63
CA LEU A 137 -2.17 8.36 6.19
C LEU A 137 -3.41 8.04 7.04
N ALA A 138 -3.69 6.76 7.28
CA ALA A 138 -4.81 6.34 8.14
C ALA A 138 -4.70 6.89 9.57
N MET A 139 -3.52 6.78 10.20
CA MET A 139 -3.30 7.29 11.55
C MET A 139 -3.48 8.81 11.64
N GLU A 140 -2.93 9.57 10.68
CA GLU A 140 -3.04 11.03 10.66
C GLU A 140 -4.47 11.53 10.38
N VAL A 141 -5.26 10.78 9.61
CA VAL A 141 -6.67 11.09 9.33
C VAL A 141 -7.55 10.76 10.52
N LEU A 142 -7.43 9.56 11.10
CA LEU A 142 -8.32 9.08 12.16
C LEU A 142 -8.06 9.73 13.52
N PHE A 143 -6.79 9.98 13.85
CA PHE A 143 -6.39 10.51 15.16
C PHE A 143 -5.98 11.98 15.11
N SER A 144 -6.07 12.62 13.94
CA SER A 144 -5.69 14.03 13.75
C SER A 144 -4.26 14.37 14.25
N ILE A 145 -3.35 13.41 14.10
CA ILE A 145 -1.93 13.56 14.46
C ILE A 145 -1.08 13.88 13.23
N ASN A 146 0.13 14.40 13.46
CA ASN A 146 1.14 14.60 12.43
C ASN A 146 2.32 13.68 12.72
N ILE A 147 2.68 12.80 11.77
CA ILE A 147 3.73 11.80 11.97
C ILE A 147 4.86 12.08 11.01
N GLU A 148 5.96 12.64 11.48
CA GLU A 148 7.10 12.99 10.63
C GLU A 148 8.11 11.84 10.57
N ASN A 149 8.26 11.10 11.67
CA ASN A 149 9.33 10.11 11.85
C ASN A 149 8.82 8.74 12.31
N TYR A 150 9.64 7.71 12.09
CA TYR A 150 9.32 6.33 12.52
C TYR A 150 9.09 6.19 14.03
N GLN A 151 9.86 6.91 14.85
CA GLN A 151 9.66 6.88 16.31
C GLN A 151 8.29 7.45 16.71
N GLN A 152 7.85 8.54 16.05
CA GLN A 152 6.52 9.11 16.29
C GLN A 152 5.41 8.15 15.84
N MET A 153 5.61 7.42 14.73
CA MET A 153 4.69 6.37 14.30
C MET A 153 4.54 5.30 15.39
N LYS A 154 5.66 4.80 15.92
CA LYS A 154 5.67 3.78 16.97
C LYS A 154 4.95 4.27 18.23
N SER A 155 5.28 5.48 18.71
CA SER A 155 4.60 6.09 19.86
C SER A 155 3.11 6.28 19.63
N SER A 156 2.70 6.65 18.40
CA SER A 156 1.30 6.83 18.04
C SER A 156 0.53 5.50 18.03
N ILE A 157 1.13 4.42 17.52
CA ILE A 157 0.56 3.07 17.59
C ILE A 157 0.37 2.66 19.06
N ASP A 158 1.37 2.89 19.90
CA ASP A 158 1.28 2.60 21.32
C ASP A 158 0.17 3.39 22.00
N GLN A 159 0.06 4.69 21.76
CA GLN A 159 -0.93 5.56 22.39
C GLN A 159 -2.37 5.31 21.91
N TYR A 160 -2.59 5.18 20.60
CA TYR A 160 -3.95 5.15 20.03
C TYR A 160 -4.50 3.75 19.79
N LEU A 161 -3.63 2.76 19.58
CA LEU A 161 -4.06 1.38 19.35
C LEU A 161 -3.87 0.50 20.57
N ILE A 162 -2.79 0.63 21.34
CA ILE A 162 -2.48 -0.36 22.40
C ILE A 162 -2.88 0.15 23.79
N GLN A 163 -2.51 1.37 24.11
CA GLN A 163 -2.78 2.07 25.35
C GLN A 163 -3.79 3.18 25.09
N SER A 164 -4.88 2.88 24.36
CA SER A 164 -5.98 3.82 24.15
C SER A 164 -6.53 4.24 25.52
N ASN A 165 -5.85 5.23 26.10
CA ASN A 165 -6.23 5.92 27.31
C ASN A 165 -7.32 6.83 26.80
N ASN A 166 -8.55 6.38 26.97
CA ASN A 166 -9.66 7.30 26.96
C ASN A 166 -9.33 8.32 28.06
N ASN A 167 -8.82 9.49 27.66
CA ASN A 167 -8.96 10.72 28.42
C ASN A 167 -10.45 11.09 28.40
N THR A 168 -11.31 10.22 28.91
CA THR A 168 -12.62 10.55 29.40
C THR A 168 -12.42 10.82 30.88
N SER A 169 -12.00 12.04 31.19
CA SER A 169 -12.21 12.65 32.49
C SER A 169 -13.72 12.74 32.74
N SER A 170 -14.31 11.65 33.23
CA SER A 170 -15.60 11.56 33.94
C SER A 170 -16.01 10.10 34.14
N LEU A 171 -15.13 9.29 34.74
CA LEU A 171 -15.59 8.07 35.40
C LEU A 171 -16.29 8.51 36.69
N THR A 172 -17.62 8.56 36.66
CA THR A 172 -18.42 8.77 37.87
C THR A 172 -18.17 7.60 38.84
N LEU A 173 -18.23 7.86 40.15
CA LEU A 173 -17.99 6.87 41.22
C LEU A 173 -18.78 5.55 41.07
N ASN A 174 -19.85 5.55 40.28
CA ASN A 174 -20.67 4.37 39.97
C ASN A 174 -19.95 3.34 39.06
N ASP A 175 -19.02 3.77 38.20
CA ASP A 175 -18.24 2.87 37.33
C ASP A 175 -17.20 2.06 38.10
N ILE A 176 -16.77 2.54 39.26
CA ILE A 176 -15.79 1.86 40.12
C ILE A 176 -16.45 0.65 40.80
N ASN A 177 -17.73 0.77 41.18
CA ASN A 177 -18.50 -0.34 41.76
C ASN A 177 -18.92 -1.36 40.69
N LEU A 178 -19.17 -0.92 39.45
CA LEU A 178 -19.35 -1.80 38.30
C LEU A 178 -18.08 -2.56 37.95
N LYS A 179 -16.88 -1.96 38.01
CA LYS A 179 -15.61 -2.67 37.79
C LYS A 179 -15.38 -3.80 38.79
N LYS A 180 -15.80 -3.64 40.04
CA LYS A 180 -15.68 -4.66 41.10
C LYS A 180 -16.66 -5.83 40.91
N THR A 181 -17.79 -5.61 40.22
CA THR A 181 -18.78 -6.64 39.87
C THR A 181 -18.53 -7.26 38.47
N ILE A 182 -17.96 -6.51 37.52
CA ILE A 182 -17.59 -6.99 36.17
C ILE A 182 -16.38 -7.93 36.24
N PHE A 183 -15.46 -7.74 37.19
CA PHE A 183 -14.36 -8.69 37.42
C PHE A 183 -14.84 -10.10 37.81
N LEU A 184 -16.10 -10.24 38.24
CA LEU A 184 -16.74 -11.54 38.51
C LEU A 184 -17.44 -12.17 37.30
N ASN A 185 -17.61 -11.45 36.17
CA ASN A 185 -18.20 -11.98 34.94
C ASN A 185 -17.18 -11.97 33.79
N ASN A 186 -16.43 -13.07 33.67
CA ASN A 186 -15.34 -13.34 32.71
C ASN A 186 -15.71 -13.33 31.21
N LYS A 187 -16.68 -12.54 30.73
CA LYS A 187 -17.14 -12.57 29.33
C LYS A 187 -17.03 -11.24 28.57
N ILE A 188 -16.65 -10.14 29.19
CA ILE A 188 -16.65 -8.82 28.53
C ILE A 188 -15.20 -8.32 28.41
N ALA A 189 -14.76 -8.08 27.16
CA ALA A 189 -13.44 -7.51 26.88
C ALA A 189 -13.29 -6.09 27.47
N SER A 190 -12.07 -5.74 27.86
CA SER A 190 -11.79 -4.43 28.45
C SER A 190 -12.10 -3.28 27.47
N VAL A 191 -12.41 -2.10 28.01
CA VAL A 191 -12.70 -0.89 27.21
C VAL A 191 -11.55 -0.58 26.24
N GLN A 192 -10.32 -0.79 26.67
CA GLN A 192 -9.12 -0.58 25.85
C GLN A 192 -9.10 -1.54 24.65
N ILE A 193 -9.34 -2.84 24.88
CA ILE A 193 -9.37 -3.85 23.82
C ILE A 193 -10.46 -3.53 22.80
N ARG A 194 -11.65 -3.13 23.25
CA ARG A 194 -12.74 -2.69 22.35
C ARG A 194 -12.32 -1.51 21.49
N SER A 195 -11.68 -0.51 22.10
CA SER A 195 -11.16 0.66 21.39
C SER A 195 -10.11 0.28 20.33
N THR A 196 -9.16 -0.61 20.69
CA THR A 196 -8.15 -1.14 19.77
C THR A 196 -8.80 -1.80 18.55
N ILE A 197 -9.72 -2.73 18.77
CA ILE A 197 -10.35 -3.48 17.67
C ILE A 197 -11.23 -2.57 16.81
N LYS A 198 -11.97 -1.65 17.43
CA LYS A 198 -12.72 -0.61 16.73
C LYS A 198 -11.82 0.19 15.79
N ASN A 199 -10.72 0.72 16.31
CA ASN A 199 -9.77 1.52 15.54
C ASN A 199 -9.15 0.72 14.39
N LEU A 200 -8.78 -0.54 14.62
CA LEU A 200 -8.24 -1.41 13.55
C LEU A 200 -9.26 -1.64 12.43
N ILE A 201 -10.51 -1.94 12.76
CA ILE A 201 -11.56 -2.15 11.76
C ILE A 201 -11.75 -0.89 10.92
N ILE A 202 -11.83 0.28 11.57
CA ILE A 202 -11.98 1.56 10.87
C ILE A 202 -10.76 1.85 9.97
N ILE A 203 -9.54 1.58 10.45
CA ILE A 203 -8.31 1.69 9.65
C ILE A 203 -8.40 0.82 8.39
N ILE A 204 -8.81 -0.45 8.52
CA ILE A 204 -8.91 -1.38 7.38
C ILE A 204 -9.88 -0.83 6.31
N ILE A 205 -11.07 -0.39 6.73
CA ILE A 205 -12.09 0.16 5.84
C ILE A 205 -11.57 1.41 5.12
N PHE A 206 -10.96 2.32 5.88
CA PHE A 206 -10.40 3.55 5.31
C PHE A 206 -9.29 3.26 4.31
N LEU A 207 -8.37 2.35 4.64
CA LEU A 207 -7.25 2.00 3.79
C LEU A 207 -7.69 1.40 2.45
N GLU A 208 -8.69 0.53 2.44
CA GLU A 208 -9.25 0.02 1.20
C GLU A 208 -9.86 1.13 0.36
N HIS A 209 -10.71 1.97 0.95
CA HIS A 209 -11.38 3.05 0.22
C HIS A 209 -10.35 4.04 -0.37
N ALA A 210 -9.32 4.38 0.41
CA ALA A 210 -8.22 5.23 -0.02
C ALA A 210 -7.41 4.61 -1.18
N LYS A 211 -7.21 3.29 -1.15
CA LYS A 211 -6.53 2.55 -2.21
C LYS A 211 -7.35 2.48 -3.50
N LEU A 212 -8.66 2.22 -3.40
CA LEU A 212 -9.56 2.19 -4.56
C LEU A 212 -9.66 3.55 -5.26
N LEU A 213 -9.60 4.64 -4.49
CA LEU A 213 -9.58 6.01 -5.02
C LEU A 213 -8.20 6.48 -5.49
N ARG A 214 -7.15 5.65 -5.33
CA ARG A 214 -5.76 5.97 -5.70
C ARG A 214 -5.28 7.32 -5.14
N LEU A 215 -5.55 7.58 -3.86
CA LEU A 215 -5.26 8.89 -3.26
C LEU A 215 -3.77 9.26 -3.30
N ILE A 216 -2.89 8.28 -3.09
CA ILE A 216 -1.45 8.51 -3.17
C ILE A 216 -1.05 8.47 -4.64
N ASP A 217 -0.54 9.59 -5.14
CA ASP A 217 0.11 9.64 -6.43
C ASP A 217 1.27 8.62 -6.45
N ASN A 218 1.29 7.72 -7.44
CA ASN A 218 2.11 6.49 -7.56
C ASN A 218 1.46 5.19 -7.05
N ASP A 219 0.34 5.28 -6.35
CA ASP A 219 -0.52 4.16 -5.96
C ASP A 219 0.25 2.92 -5.43
N PRO A 220 1.12 3.07 -4.40
CA PRO A 220 1.93 1.96 -3.89
C PRO A 220 1.04 0.80 -3.42
N CYS A 221 1.56 -0.42 -3.41
CA CYS A 221 0.85 -1.58 -2.87
C CYS A 221 0.34 -1.30 -1.45
N LEU A 222 -0.88 -1.76 -1.15
CA LEU A 222 -1.49 -1.57 0.17
C LEU A 222 -0.84 -2.48 1.21
N TYR A 223 -0.55 -3.72 0.82
CA TYR A 223 0.14 -4.71 1.65
C TYR A 223 1.59 -4.84 1.22
N ASN A 224 2.47 -5.11 2.18
CA ASN A 224 3.89 -5.37 1.88
C ASN A 224 4.06 -6.70 1.14
N TYR A 225 5.16 -6.86 0.40
CA TYR A 225 5.45 -8.10 -0.34
C TYR A 225 5.43 -9.35 0.58
N ASP A 226 5.98 -9.24 1.78
CA ASP A 226 6.03 -10.35 2.76
C ASP A 226 4.77 -10.47 3.63
N SER A 227 3.68 -9.77 3.30
CA SER A 227 2.44 -9.81 4.09
C SER A 227 1.75 -11.17 4.04
N LYS A 228 1.09 -11.54 5.15
CA LYS A 228 0.34 -12.81 5.26
C LYS A 228 -1.00 -12.82 4.52
N PHE A 229 -1.47 -11.66 4.10
CA PHE A 229 -2.74 -11.46 3.41
C PHE A 229 -2.55 -10.46 2.29
N LYS A 230 -3.31 -10.64 1.21
CA LYS A 230 -3.26 -9.84 -0.01
C LYS A 230 -4.62 -9.28 -0.41
N SER A 231 -5.68 -9.57 0.35
CA SER A 231 -6.99 -8.94 0.16
C SER A 231 -7.55 -8.38 1.46
N THR A 232 -8.45 -7.41 1.36
CA THR A 232 -9.09 -6.85 2.56
C THR A 232 -9.97 -7.88 3.24
N LYS A 233 -10.57 -8.79 2.46
CA LYS A 233 -11.30 -9.93 3.02
C LYS A 233 -10.40 -10.82 3.87
N GLU A 234 -9.23 -11.20 3.36
CA GLU A 234 -8.25 -12.00 4.12
C GLU A 234 -7.74 -11.27 5.37
N SER A 235 -7.55 -9.94 5.30
CA SER A 235 -7.13 -9.16 6.47
C SER A 235 -8.20 -9.13 7.57
N ILE A 236 -9.47 -9.01 7.18
CA ILE A 236 -10.63 -9.09 8.08
C ILE A 236 -10.77 -10.49 8.67
N ASP A 237 -10.57 -11.54 7.88
CA ASP A 237 -10.63 -12.93 8.35
C ASP A 237 -9.53 -13.22 9.39
N ILE A 238 -8.30 -12.73 9.15
CA ILE A 238 -7.20 -12.83 10.12
C ILE A 238 -7.52 -12.04 11.39
N LEU A 239 -8.03 -10.81 11.25
CA LEU A 239 -8.44 -10.01 12.41
C LEU A 239 -9.54 -10.72 13.21
N SER A 240 -10.52 -11.32 12.53
CA SER A 240 -11.60 -12.06 13.16
C SER A 240 -11.11 -13.30 13.89
N ARG A 241 -10.15 -14.03 13.31
CA ARG A 241 -9.57 -15.23 13.93
C ARG A 241 -8.72 -14.90 15.16
N ASP A 242 -7.89 -13.86 15.06
CA ASP A 242 -6.86 -13.61 16.07
C ASP A 242 -7.37 -12.72 17.23
N PHE A 243 -8.41 -11.90 17.01
CA PHE A 243 -8.83 -10.88 17.99
C PHE A 243 -10.32 -10.85 18.34
N ILE A 244 -11.18 -11.54 17.59
CA ILE A 244 -12.63 -11.51 17.80
C ILE A 244 -13.10 -12.85 18.38
N SER A 245 -14.12 -12.82 19.24
CA SER A 245 -14.74 -14.04 19.75
C SER A 245 -15.38 -14.86 18.62
N SER A 246 -15.28 -16.18 18.70
CA SER A 246 -15.82 -17.13 17.71
C SER A 246 -17.30 -16.93 17.36
N ASP A 247 -18.08 -16.38 18.30
CA ASP A 247 -19.52 -16.16 18.15
C ASP A 247 -19.85 -14.98 17.22
N THR A 248 -18.87 -14.13 16.91
CA THR A 248 -19.05 -12.96 16.07
C THR A 248 -18.61 -13.25 14.63
N ASN A 249 -19.56 -13.25 13.70
CA ASN A 249 -19.23 -13.20 12.28
C ASN A 249 -18.96 -11.75 11.86
N LEU A 250 -17.69 -11.33 11.89
CA LEU A 250 -17.29 -9.95 11.60
C LEU A 250 -17.72 -9.50 10.19
N LEU A 251 -17.47 -10.32 9.16
CA LEU A 251 -17.78 -9.97 7.78
C LEU A 251 -19.28 -9.68 7.58
N ARG A 252 -20.15 -10.49 8.20
CA ARG A 252 -21.60 -10.26 8.17
C ARG A 252 -21.99 -8.96 8.87
N ARG A 253 -21.36 -8.63 10.00
CA ARG A 253 -21.63 -7.36 10.72
C ARG A 253 -21.20 -6.15 9.92
N LEU A 254 -20.03 -6.23 9.28
CA LEU A 254 -19.55 -5.20 8.38
C LEU A 254 -20.51 -4.98 7.19
N LYS A 255 -21.02 -6.06 6.60
CA LYS A 255 -22.03 -5.98 5.53
C LYS A 255 -23.31 -5.29 5.99
N LEU A 256 -23.78 -5.57 7.21
CA LEU A 256 -24.94 -4.89 7.82
C LEU A 256 -24.67 -3.40 8.10
N ALA A 257 -23.42 -3.03 8.41
CA ALA A 257 -23.01 -1.64 8.56
C ALA A 257 -22.95 -0.90 7.21
N GLY A 258 -22.94 -1.63 6.08
CA GLY A 258 -22.89 -1.10 4.72
C GLY A 258 -21.51 -1.19 4.06
N TYR A 259 -20.61 -2.04 4.57
CA TYR A 259 -19.28 -2.25 4.01
C TYR A 259 -19.06 -3.69 3.57
N GLU A 260 -18.60 -3.87 2.33
CA GLU A 260 -18.23 -5.16 1.75
C GLU A 260 -16.81 -5.04 1.17
N PRO A 261 -15.85 -5.88 1.58
CA PRO A 261 -14.47 -5.80 1.10
C PRO A 261 -14.37 -6.29 -0.35
N ILE A 262 -13.74 -5.50 -1.20
CA ILE A 262 -13.61 -5.69 -2.65
C ILE A 262 -12.13 -5.82 -3.06
N TYR A 263 -11.24 -5.06 -2.42
CA TYR A 263 -9.85 -4.93 -2.83
C TYR A 263 -9.04 -6.22 -2.66
N ARG A 264 -8.31 -6.57 -3.72
CA ARG A 264 -7.34 -7.66 -3.78
C ARG A 264 -6.10 -7.19 -4.51
N GLN A 265 -4.95 -7.28 -3.85
CA GLN A 265 -3.64 -7.03 -4.41
C GLN A 265 -3.24 -8.21 -5.30
N THR A 266 -2.88 -7.93 -6.55
CA THR A 266 -2.48 -8.94 -7.52
C THR A 266 -0.97 -9.12 -7.50
N SER A 267 -0.49 -10.28 -7.99
CA SER A 267 0.94 -10.52 -8.16
C SER A 267 1.58 -9.56 -9.18
N LEU A 268 0.79 -8.94 -10.06
CA LEU A 268 1.28 -7.92 -10.98
C LEU A 268 1.56 -6.59 -10.25
N ASP A 269 0.75 -6.23 -9.26
CA ASP A 269 0.94 -4.99 -8.47
C ASP A 269 2.25 -5.01 -7.67
N GLU A 270 2.66 -6.20 -7.22
CA GLU A 270 3.91 -6.42 -6.47
C GLU A 270 5.14 -6.59 -7.36
N PHE A 271 4.95 -6.66 -8.67
CA PHE A 271 6.02 -6.98 -9.59
C PHE A 271 7.05 -5.85 -9.66
N ASN A 272 8.33 -6.18 -9.44
CA ASN A 272 9.40 -5.21 -9.57
C ASN A 272 9.77 -4.99 -11.05
N TYR A 273 9.31 -3.87 -11.61
CA TYR A 273 9.60 -3.49 -13.00
C TYR A 273 11.05 -3.00 -13.21
N LEU A 274 11.80 -2.70 -12.16
CA LEU A 274 13.18 -2.24 -12.30
C LEU A 274 14.06 -3.35 -12.88
N LEU A 275 14.89 -2.94 -13.84
CA LEU A 275 15.91 -3.76 -14.47
C LEU A 275 17.21 -3.68 -13.69
N THR A 276 17.95 -4.79 -13.70
CA THR A 276 19.24 -4.86 -13.02
C THR A 276 20.29 -4.10 -13.83
N ASN A 277 21.09 -3.23 -13.18
CA ASN A 277 22.17 -2.48 -13.83
C ASN A 277 23.39 -3.33 -14.24
N ASN A 278 23.29 -4.66 -14.12
CA ASN A 278 24.38 -5.56 -14.46
C ASN A 278 24.47 -5.75 -15.98
N GLU A 279 25.68 -5.65 -16.50
CA GLU A 279 26.00 -5.90 -17.90
C GLU A 279 25.49 -7.31 -18.32
N ASN A 280 24.87 -7.40 -19.49
CA ASN A 280 24.26 -8.62 -20.08
C ASN A 280 22.94 -9.16 -19.49
N LYS A 281 22.26 -8.49 -18.54
CA LYS A 281 20.97 -8.97 -18.00
C LYS A 281 19.71 -8.33 -18.59
N LEU A 282 19.84 -7.28 -19.40
CA LEU A 282 18.72 -6.56 -20.01
C LEU A 282 17.74 -7.50 -20.75
N PHE A 283 18.27 -8.40 -21.58
CA PHE A 283 17.45 -9.32 -22.36
C PHE A 283 16.77 -10.36 -21.48
N GLU A 284 17.44 -10.86 -20.43
CA GLU A 284 16.85 -11.80 -19.49
C GLU A 284 15.70 -11.18 -18.70
N ASP A 285 15.86 -9.92 -18.27
CA ASP A 285 14.83 -9.21 -17.52
C ASP A 285 13.59 -8.87 -18.38
N LEU A 286 13.74 -8.78 -19.72
CA LEU A 286 12.64 -8.56 -20.66
C LEU A 286 11.97 -9.85 -21.16
N LYS A 287 12.64 -11.00 -21.05
CA LYS A 287 12.13 -12.31 -21.51
C LYS A 287 10.92 -12.82 -20.73
N ASP A 288 10.59 -12.21 -19.59
CA ASP A 288 9.39 -12.56 -18.82
C ASP A 288 8.09 -12.07 -19.49
N GLY A 289 8.20 -11.16 -20.47
CA GLY A 289 7.09 -10.54 -21.17
C GLY A 289 6.31 -9.50 -20.35
N ILE A 290 6.45 -9.48 -19.02
CA ILE A 290 5.76 -8.53 -18.14
C ILE A 290 6.34 -7.13 -18.31
N ARG A 291 7.68 -6.99 -18.19
CA ARG A 291 8.35 -5.69 -18.35
C ARG A 291 8.18 -5.16 -19.76
N LEU A 292 8.24 -6.05 -20.75
CA LEU A 292 8.04 -5.70 -22.16
C LEU A 292 6.63 -5.15 -22.40
N THR A 293 5.59 -5.86 -21.94
CA THR A 293 4.20 -5.41 -22.10
C THR A 293 3.96 -4.08 -21.40
N ARG A 294 4.52 -3.90 -20.19
CA ARG A 294 4.40 -2.63 -19.46
C ARG A 294 5.09 -1.48 -20.18
N CYS A 295 6.28 -1.72 -20.75
CA CYS A 295 6.99 -0.73 -21.56
C CYS A 295 6.15 -0.32 -22.78
N ALA A 296 5.64 -1.31 -23.54
CA ALA A 296 4.76 -1.05 -24.68
C ALA A 296 3.53 -0.23 -24.28
N GLN A 297 2.88 -0.59 -23.16
CA GLN A 297 1.76 0.17 -22.63
C GLN A 297 2.15 1.63 -22.37
N ILE A 298 3.22 1.91 -21.62
CA ILE A 298 3.60 3.28 -21.25
C ILE A 298 3.88 4.12 -22.51
N LEU A 299 4.62 3.56 -23.47
CA LEU A 299 4.95 4.26 -24.72
C LEU A 299 3.69 4.63 -25.50
N LEU A 300 2.75 3.70 -25.64
CA LEU A 300 1.51 3.87 -26.40
C LEU A 300 0.43 4.64 -25.62
N SER A 301 0.52 4.72 -24.29
CA SER A 301 -0.44 5.46 -23.46
C SER A 301 -0.46 6.96 -23.77
N SER A 302 0.64 7.50 -24.29
CA SER A 302 0.74 8.90 -24.69
C SER A 302 -0.03 9.21 -25.98
N THR A 303 -0.25 8.22 -26.83
CA THR A 303 -0.88 8.37 -28.14
C THR A 303 -2.27 7.76 -28.20
N ASN A 304 -2.62 6.85 -27.29
CA ASN A 304 -3.90 6.15 -27.28
C ASN A 304 -4.48 5.98 -25.86
N GLU A 305 -5.62 6.61 -25.61
CA GLU A 305 -6.31 6.57 -24.32
C GLU A 305 -6.83 5.17 -23.95
N TYR A 306 -7.22 4.35 -24.93
CA TYR A 306 -7.64 2.96 -24.69
C TYR A 306 -6.47 2.11 -24.16
N VAL A 307 -5.25 2.35 -24.66
CA VAL A 307 -4.04 1.66 -24.19
C VAL A 307 -3.64 2.16 -22.79
N ALA A 308 -3.85 3.44 -22.50
CA ALA A 308 -3.61 4.01 -21.17
C ALA A 308 -4.51 3.37 -20.08
N ARG A 309 -5.74 2.99 -20.44
CA ARG A 309 -6.69 2.31 -19.55
C ARG A 309 -6.66 0.79 -19.66
N TYR A 310 -5.70 0.23 -20.40
CA TYR A 310 -5.60 -1.20 -20.64
C TYR A 310 -5.26 -1.94 -19.34
N ASP A 311 -6.19 -2.77 -18.87
CA ASP A 311 -5.98 -3.55 -17.65
C ASP A 311 -5.05 -4.74 -17.92
N LEU A 312 -3.79 -4.59 -17.50
CA LEU A 312 -2.78 -5.65 -17.61
C LEU A 312 -2.95 -6.76 -16.58
N SER A 313 -3.63 -6.48 -15.45
CA SER A 313 -3.73 -7.42 -14.32
C SER A 313 -4.52 -8.68 -14.67
N THR A 314 -5.49 -8.55 -15.57
CA THR A 314 -6.33 -9.66 -16.04
C THR A 314 -5.73 -10.44 -17.22
N LYS A 315 -4.83 -9.81 -17.99
CA LYS A 315 -4.25 -10.39 -19.22
C LYS A 315 -2.87 -11.01 -19.04
N LEU A 316 -2.04 -10.42 -18.18
CA LEU A 316 -0.70 -10.95 -17.92
C LEU A 316 -0.72 -12.09 -16.90
N LYS A 317 0.11 -13.10 -17.15
CA LYS A 317 0.38 -14.18 -16.20
C LYS A 317 1.53 -13.77 -15.29
N CYS A 318 1.22 -13.49 -14.03
CA CYS A 318 2.18 -13.25 -12.96
C CYS A 318 1.79 -14.10 -11.72
N PRO A 319 2.70 -14.85 -11.09
CA PRO A 319 4.12 -15.02 -11.43
C PRO A 319 4.34 -15.82 -12.74
N VAL A 320 5.47 -15.56 -13.39
CA VAL A 320 5.88 -16.27 -14.61
C VAL A 320 6.58 -17.57 -14.21
N VAL A 321 5.84 -18.69 -14.28
CA VAL A 321 6.34 -20.00 -13.81
C VAL A 321 6.96 -20.82 -14.93
N ASN A 322 6.40 -20.76 -16.14
CA ASN A 322 6.79 -21.61 -17.25
C ASN A 322 6.97 -20.82 -18.56
N LEU A 323 7.50 -21.50 -19.60
CA LEU A 323 7.68 -20.90 -20.93
C LEU A 323 6.34 -20.46 -21.55
N VAL A 324 5.25 -21.18 -21.30
CA VAL A 324 3.92 -20.82 -21.80
C VAL A 324 3.48 -19.45 -21.27
N HIS A 325 3.69 -19.16 -19.99
CA HIS A 325 3.41 -17.84 -19.41
C HIS A 325 4.25 -16.75 -20.09
N LYS A 326 5.55 -17.02 -20.32
CA LYS A 326 6.44 -16.08 -21.03
C LYS A 326 5.93 -15.78 -22.43
N LEU A 327 5.60 -16.81 -23.21
CA LEU A 327 5.11 -16.66 -24.57
C LEU A 327 3.78 -15.90 -24.62
N LEU A 328 2.83 -16.23 -23.74
CA LEU A 328 1.56 -15.50 -23.65
C LEU A 328 1.76 -14.01 -23.31
N ASN A 329 2.63 -13.71 -22.35
CA ASN A 329 2.94 -12.32 -21.97
C ASN A 329 3.63 -11.58 -23.12
N ILE A 330 4.57 -12.21 -23.83
CA ILE A 330 5.25 -11.63 -24.98
C ILE A 330 4.26 -11.39 -26.13
N ASP A 331 3.35 -12.33 -26.37
CA ASP A 331 2.31 -12.20 -27.39
C ASP A 331 1.38 -11.01 -27.10
N GLN A 332 1.04 -10.77 -25.83
CA GLN A 332 0.31 -9.57 -25.43
C GLN A 332 1.09 -8.28 -25.73
N ALA A 333 2.40 -8.24 -25.48
CA ALA A 333 3.23 -7.09 -25.85
C ALA A 333 3.24 -6.86 -27.37
N PHE A 334 3.39 -7.92 -28.15
CA PHE A 334 3.42 -7.84 -29.61
C PHE A 334 2.08 -7.46 -30.20
N GLU A 335 0.98 -7.97 -29.67
CA GLU A 335 -0.38 -7.57 -30.06
C GLU A 335 -0.58 -6.06 -29.85
N LEU A 336 -0.16 -5.52 -28.70
CA LEU A 336 -0.22 -4.07 -28.43
C LEU A 336 0.62 -3.26 -29.42
N LEU A 337 1.86 -3.69 -29.69
CA LEU A 337 2.78 -2.99 -30.60
C LEU A 337 2.34 -3.06 -32.06
N GLN A 338 1.76 -4.18 -32.51
CA GLN A 338 1.24 -4.31 -33.88
C GLN A 338 -0.04 -3.48 -34.06
N THR A 339 -0.98 -3.60 -33.12
CA THR A 339 -2.30 -2.99 -33.22
C THR A 339 -2.24 -1.47 -33.08
N TYR A 340 -1.47 -0.97 -32.11
CA TYR A 340 -1.45 0.45 -31.75
C TYR A 340 -0.14 1.15 -32.06
N GLY A 341 0.97 0.41 -32.14
CA GLY A 341 2.29 0.94 -32.48
C GLY A 341 2.65 0.82 -33.96
N HIS A 342 1.85 0.10 -34.75
CA HIS A 342 2.09 -0.21 -36.16
C HIS A 342 3.48 -0.81 -36.43
N VAL A 343 4.02 -1.57 -35.47
CA VAL A 343 5.32 -2.23 -35.58
C VAL A 343 5.16 -3.55 -36.33
N ASN A 344 5.87 -3.72 -37.45
CA ASN A 344 5.85 -4.97 -38.20
C ASN A 344 6.74 -6.04 -37.54
N LEU A 345 6.12 -7.02 -36.86
CA LEU A 345 6.80 -8.11 -36.16
C LEU A 345 6.60 -9.49 -36.83
N THR A 346 6.04 -9.53 -38.05
CA THR A 346 5.64 -10.76 -38.76
C THR A 346 6.79 -11.76 -38.99
N GLY A 347 8.04 -11.29 -39.08
CA GLY A 347 9.22 -12.15 -39.24
C GLY A 347 9.73 -12.85 -37.97
N MET A 348 9.31 -12.41 -36.77
CA MET A 348 9.85 -12.96 -35.51
C MET A 348 9.14 -14.24 -35.04
N TYR A 349 7.93 -14.53 -35.56
CA TYR A 349 7.16 -15.72 -35.23
C TYR A 349 7.68 -17.01 -35.89
N VAL A 350 8.48 -16.89 -36.96
CA VAL A 350 8.94 -18.02 -37.78
C VAL A 350 9.96 -18.91 -37.05
N GLN A 351 10.62 -18.40 -36.01
CA GLN A 351 11.59 -19.17 -35.22
C GLN A 351 10.99 -19.91 -34.00
N ARG A 352 9.64 -19.95 -33.87
CA ARG A 352 8.95 -20.55 -32.71
C ARG A 352 8.68 -22.06 -32.82
N LYS A 353 9.33 -22.78 -33.73
CA LYS A 353 9.19 -24.25 -33.86
C LYS A 353 10.35 -24.98 -33.19
#